data_AF-A0A1Y1ZV93-F1
#
_entry.id   AF-A0A1Y1ZV93-F1
#
_cell.length_a   1.000
_cell.length_b   1.000
_cell.length_c   1.000
_cell.angle_alpha   90.00
_cell.angle_beta   90.00
_cell.angle_gamma   90.00
#
_symmetry.space_group_name_H-M   'P 1'
#
loop_
_entity.id
_entity.type
_entity.pdbx_description
1 polymer ?
#
loop_
_entity_poly.entity_id
_entity_poly.type
_entity_poly.pdbx_seq_one_letter_code
_entity_poly.pdbx_strand_id
1 'polypeptide(L)'
;MPPLSLPHIHILVILVLGQLARSDSYYPSERSFDYATQSLITPPLVGPPGALDSICKVNLVARCPGLECFNYVAATCFGSTCGDYLNLEAFNRTANTKDWAKCICLKYAGKESVYTGGGQLGPPNATERQWITSNVCTGLAYTPWDWTVQPLNPSTRKCPSASRVLTTFAIVNVAVGCLGLIFGHRKIVNRASFGLLGKPDSKAWRFTWIITVASQFGANYLIAMLIKMTPGYGQSFTAIQLTLLLFARPRIGCFIALAAAYWDRYGDGVYASFALSHLIAEIILQILAAPSVGYAAGLAATRGILIQGRLHNQYAKLMYGGTFFWLCSSFVFFVGTLWVFRRRLFFLFSRNLYAKKEQNSVSCTAFLGGGFIFLTQYIALWLFWGGFIGLAGETYCPPNLAQQGLIWTGFSLFGAMVGGGA
;
A
#
# COMPACT_ATOMS: atom_id res chain seq x y z
N MET A 1 38.91 5.67 22.33
CA MET A 1 38.14 5.07 21.21
C MET A 1 38.00 6.12 20.12
N PRO A 2 38.48 5.88 18.89
CA PRO A 2 38.35 6.85 17.81
C PRO A 2 36.87 6.97 17.39
N PRO A 3 36.42 8.13 16.89
CA PRO A 3 35.05 8.33 16.48
C PRO A 3 34.77 7.49 15.23
N LEU A 4 33.84 6.53 15.34
CA LEU A 4 33.27 5.88 14.16
C LEU A 4 32.62 6.96 13.30
N SER A 5 33.16 7.16 12.11
CA SER A 5 32.61 8.04 11.10
C SER A 5 31.30 7.43 10.58
N LEU A 6 30.26 8.27 10.45
CA LEU A 6 28.93 7.90 9.97
C LEU A 6 28.80 7.42 8.49
N PRO A 7 29.76 7.60 7.54
CA PRO A 7 29.46 7.32 6.13
C PRO A 7 29.34 5.82 5.80
N HIS A 8 29.79 4.92 6.67
CA HIS A 8 29.73 3.47 6.41
C HIS A 8 28.33 2.85 6.59
N ILE A 9 27.46 3.45 7.43
CA ILE A 9 26.11 2.92 7.65
C ILE A 9 25.20 3.16 6.43
N HIS A 10 25.39 4.26 5.71
CA HIS A 10 24.63 4.56 4.49
C HIS A 10 24.93 3.59 3.34
N ILE A 11 26.19 3.17 3.20
CA ILE A 11 26.61 2.22 2.17
C ILE A 11 26.04 0.82 2.47
N LEU A 12 26.01 0.41 3.74
CA LEU A 12 25.46 -0.89 4.12
C LEU A 12 23.94 -0.98 3.87
N VAL A 13 23.19 0.08 4.17
CA VAL A 13 21.74 0.10 3.91
C VAL A 13 21.45 0.11 2.40
N ILE A 14 22.20 0.88 1.61
CA ILE A 14 22.03 0.90 0.14
C ILE A 14 22.43 -0.44 -0.49
N LEU A 15 23.50 -1.10 0.00
CA LEU A 15 23.92 -2.41 -0.51
C LEU A 15 22.94 -3.53 -0.12
N VAL A 16 22.41 -3.51 1.10
CA VAL A 16 21.38 -4.48 1.54
C VAL A 16 20.08 -4.28 0.75
N LEU A 17 19.68 -3.04 0.46
CA LEU A 17 18.52 -2.76 -0.39
C LEU A 17 18.77 -3.11 -1.86
N GLY A 18 19.98 -2.86 -2.37
CA GLY A 18 20.38 -3.27 -3.71
C GLY A 18 20.42 -4.78 -3.89
N GLN A 19 20.81 -5.53 -2.86
CA GLN A 19 20.78 -7.00 -2.88
C GLN A 19 19.39 -7.59 -2.66
N LEU A 20 18.54 -6.98 -1.82
CA LEU A 20 17.14 -7.38 -1.67
C LEU A 20 16.31 -7.06 -2.92
N ALA A 21 16.68 -6.01 -3.68
CA ALA A 21 16.05 -5.69 -4.96
C ALA A 21 16.58 -6.53 -6.14
N ARG A 22 17.79 -7.13 -6.02
CA ARG A 22 18.39 -8.02 -7.05
C ARG A 22 18.15 -9.50 -6.82
N SER A 23 17.55 -9.91 -5.70
CA SER A 23 17.22 -11.33 -5.52
C SER A 23 15.98 -11.67 -6.36
N ASP A 24 16.20 -12.00 -7.63
CA ASP A 24 15.24 -12.66 -8.53
C ASP A 24 14.75 -14.03 -7.99
N SER A 25 15.24 -14.43 -6.81
CA SER A 25 14.91 -15.68 -6.12
C SER A 25 13.77 -15.54 -5.09
N TYR A 26 13.31 -14.33 -4.75
CA TYR A 26 12.30 -14.14 -3.69
C TYR A 26 10.86 -14.05 -4.20
N TYR A 27 10.70 -13.71 -5.47
CA TYR A 27 9.47 -13.91 -6.23
C TYR A 27 9.79 -14.95 -7.29
N PRO A 28 8.96 -15.99 -7.52
CA PRO A 28 9.18 -16.88 -8.64
C PRO A 28 9.31 -15.99 -9.89
N SER A 29 10.38 -16.19 -10.66
CA SER A 29 10.55 -15.52 -11.94
C SER A 29 9.23 -15.63 -12.68
N GLU A 30 8.70 -14.49 -13.11
CA GLU A 30 7.58 -14.47 -14.04
C GLU A 30 7.95 -15.47 -15.14
N ARG A 31 7.21 -16.59 -15.21
CA ARG A 31 6.89 -17.09 -16.54
C ARG A 31 6.19 -15.90 -17.16
N SER A 32 6.93 -15.18 -18.00
CA SER A 32 6.38 -14.21 -18.93
C SER A 32 5.25 -14.95 -19.63
N PHE A 33 4.03 -14.75 -19.15
CA PHE A 33 2.86 -15.09 -19.93
C PHE A 33 2.92 -14.08 -21.05
N ASP A 34 3.48 -14.52 -22.16
CA ASP A 34 3.69 -13.73 -23.35
C ASP A 34 2.30 -13.49 -23.97
N TYR A 35 1.63 -12.45 -23.49
CA TYR A 35 0.39 -11.97 -24.09
C TYR A 35 0.62 -11.42 -25.52
N ALA A 36 1.87 -11.30 -25.97
CA ALA A 36 2.20 -10.89 -27.34
C ALA A 36 2.33 -12.07 -28.32
N THR A 37 2.43 -13.33 -27.88
CA THR A 37 2.60 -14.48 -28.79
C THR A 37 1.49 -15.54 -28.77
N GLN A 38 0.41 -15.36 -28.02
CA GLN A 38 -0.87 -15.98 -28.41
C GLN A 38 -1.58 -15.16 -29.49
N SER A 39 -0.88 -14.92 -30.59
CA SER A 39 -1.51 -15.03 -31.89
C SER A 39 -2.03 -16.48 -31.99
N LEU A 40 -3.34 -16.66 -31.85
CA LEU A 40 -4.00 -17.81 -32.46
C LEU A 40 -3.47 -17.90 -33.89
N ILE A 41 -2.96 -19.08 -34.25
CA ILE A 41 -2.62 -19.42 -35.61
C ILE A 41 -3.92 -19.30 -36.42
N THR A 42 -4.11 -18.17 -37.08
CA THR A 42 -5.03 -18.02 -38.20
C THR A 42 -4.21 -17.60 -39.41
N PRO A 43 -4.40 -18.23 -40.58
CA PRO A 43 -3.62 -17.93 -41.78
C PRO A 43 -3.85 -16.48 -42.25
N PRO A 44 -2.91 -15.89 -43.01
CA PRO A 44 -2.95 -14.47 -43.33
C PRO A 44 -4.04 -14.20 -44.37
N LEU A 45 -4.99 -13.32 -44.04
CA LEU A 45 -5.88 -12.73 -45.03
C LEU A 45 -5.53 -11.26 -45.20
N VAL A 46 -4.90 -11.00 -46.34
CA VAL A 46 -4.65 -9.69 -46.92
C VAL A 46 -5.99 -9.03 -47.27
N GLY A 47 -6.19 -7.77 -46.87
CA GLY A 47 -7.28 -6.91 -47.33
C GLY A 47 -6.85 -5.43 -47.31
N PRO A 48 -7.24 -4.61 -48.30
CA PRO A 48 -6.66 -3.29 -48.54
C PRO A 48 -7.23 -2.20 -47.60
N PRO A 49 -6.51 -1.07 -47.43
CA PRO A 49 -6.89 0.01 -46.52
C PRO A 49 -7.96 0.92 -47.13
N GLY A 50 -9.06 1.15 -46.40
CA GLY A 50 -10.04 2.20 -46.71
C GLY A 50 -11.49 1.72 -46.69
N ALA A 51 -12.07 1.53 -45.50
CA ALA A 51 -13.51 1.39 -45.33
C ALA A 51 -13.90 1.70 -43.88
N LEU A 52 -13.84 2.98 -43.49
CA LEU A 52 -14.38 3.43 -42.21
C LEU A 52 -14.78 4.90 -42.34
N ASP A 53 -15.95 5.11 -42.94
CA ASP A 53 -16.72 6.32 -42.68
C ASP A 53 -18.22 5.97 -42.82
N SER A 54 -18.92 5.87 -41.69
CA SER A 54 -20.28 6.38 -41.49
C SER A 54 -21.06 5.70 -40.33
N ILE A 55 -21.88 6.55 -39.68
CA ILE A 55 -23.10 6.29 -38.89
C ILE A 55 -22.96 5.96 -37.39
N CYS A 56 -23.26 6.94 -36.52
CA CYS A 56 -24.46 6.91 -35.64
C CYS A 56 -24.60 8.14 -34.70
N LYS A 57 -25.81 8.72 -34.68
CA LYS A 57 -26.41 9.54 -33.60
C LYS A 57 -27.72 8.87 -33.21
N VAL A 58 -27.95 8.45 -31.95
CA VAL A 58 -29.30 8.39 -31.33
C VAL A 58 -29.20 8.44 -29.78
N ASN A 59 -29.91 9.40 -29.18
CA ASN A 59 -30.32 9.46 -27.78
C ASN A 59 -31.60 8.63 -27.58
N LEU A 60 -31.67 7.74 -26.58
CA LEU A 60 -32.93 7.31 -25.92
C LEU A 60 -32.63 6.43 -24.70
N VAL A 61 -33.15 6.85 -23.53
CA VAL A 61 -33.05 6.14 -22.24
C VAL A 61 -34.33 5.31 -22.04
N ALA A 62 -34.21 3.98 -22.01
CA ALA A 62 -35.29 3.08 -21.60
C ALA A 62 -34.98 2.47 -20.22
N ARG A 63 -35.94 2.56 -19.29
CA ARG A 63 -35.87 1.95 -17.95
C ARG A 63 -36.46 0.53 -17.99
N CYS A 64 -35.69 -0.47 -17.56
CA CYS A 64 -36.20 -1.83 -17.28
C CYS A 64 -36.65 -1.92 -15.81
N PRO A 65 -37.88 -2.35 -15.48
CA PRO A 65 -38.30 -2.55 -14.10
C PRO A 65 -37.65 -3.82 -13.53
N GLY A 66 -36.94 -3.70 -12.40
CA GLY A 66 -36.34 -4.83 -11.67
C GLY A 66 -34.85 -5.08 -11.92
N LEU A 67 -34.20 -4.27 -12.76
CA LEU A 67 -32.76 -4.35 -13.06
C LEU A 67 -32.10 -3.00 -12.75
N GLU A 68 -31.19 -2.97 -11.78
CA GLU A 68 -30.27 -1.85 -11.60
C GLU A 68 -29.14 -1.99 -12.63
N CYS A 69 -29.23 -1.25 -13.73
CA CYS A 69 -28.14 -1.17 -14.70
C CYS A 69 -27.05 -0.23 -14.16
N PHE A 70 -25.83 -0.73 -14.00
CA PHE A 70 -24.66 0.13 -13.81
C PHE A 70 -24.16 0.58 -15.19
N ASN A 71 -23.99 1.88 -15.35
CA ASN A 71 -23.49 2.46 -16.60
C ASN A 71 -21.98 2.20 -16.67
N TYR A 72 -21.55 1.29 -17.54
CA TYR A 72 -20.13 1.09 -17.87
C TYR A 72 -19.79 1.91 -19.12
N VAL A 73 -18.71 2.68 -19.07
CA VAL A 73 -18.14 3.35 -20.24
C VAL A 73 -16.69 2.90 -20.32
N ALA A 74 -16.41 1.96 -21.21
CA ALA A 74 -15.06 1.55 -21.52
C ALA A 74 -14.63 2.25 -22.83
N ALA A 75 -13.79 3.27 -22.72
CA ALA A 75 -13.14 3.87 -23.88
C ALA A 75 -11.87 3.08 -24.22
N THR A 76 -11.83 2.47 -25.41
CA THR A 76 -10.61 1.94 -26.02
C THR A 76 -10.19 2.86 -27.15
N CYS A 77 -9.04 3.55 -27.00
CA CYS A 77 -8.45 4.32 -28.10
C CYS A 77 -7.22 3.57 -28.65
N PHE A 78 -7.21 3.36 -29.97
CA PHE A 78 -6.04 3.05 -30.78
C PHE A 78 -6.09 4.00 -31.98
N GLY A 79 -5.10 4.90 -32.11
CA GLY A 79 -5.10 5.95 -33.14
C GLY A 79 -5.81 7.25 -32.73
N SER A 80 -5.53 8.33 -33.46
CA SER A 80 -5.72 9.75 -33.10
C SER A 80 -7.16 10.28 -33.00
N THR A 81 -8.17 9.43 -32.83
CA THR A 81 -9.55 9.86 -32.56
C THR A 81 -10.21 8.94 -31.53
N CYS A 82 -10.58 9.50 -30.38
CA CYS A 82 -11.39 8.81 -29.38
C CYS A 82 -12.88 9.12 -29.66
N GLY A 83 -13.67 8.08 -29.92
CA GLY A 83 -15.13 8.15 -29.94
C GLY A 83 -15.69 7.48 -28.68
N ASP A 84 -16.65 8.12 -28.03
CA ASP A 84 -17.34 7.60 -26.84
C ASP A 84 -18.21 6.39 -27.22
N TYR A 85 -17.84 5.19 -26.77
CA TYR A 85 -18.70 4.01 -26.85
C TYR A 85 -19.22 3.66 -25.45
N LEU A 86 -20.54 3.79 -25.29
CA LEU A 86 -21.28 3.45 -24.09
C LEU A 86 -21.69 1.98 -24.13
N ASN A 87 -20.99 1.11 -23.40
CA ASN A 87 -21.34 -0.30 -23.27
C ASN A 87 -22.03 -0.55 -21.92
N LEU A 88 -23.36 -0.56 -21.95
CA LEU A 88 -24.20 -0.98 -20.83
C LEU A 88 -24.21 -2.51 -20.73
N GLU A 89 -23.63 -3.06 -19.66
CA GLU A 89 -23.86 -4.44 -19.24
C GLU A 89 -24.87 -4.46 -18.08
N ALA A 90 -26.03 -5.09 -18.31
CA ALA A 90 -27.02 -5.34 -17.28
C ALA A 90 -26.81 -6.73 -16.68
N PHE A 91 -26.76 -6.85 -15.35
CA PHE A 91 -26.66 -8.13 -14.66
C PHE A 91 -28.05 -8.62 -14.22
N ASN A 92 -28.48 -9.78 -14.73
CA ASN A 92 -29.72 -10.44 -14.30
C ASN A 92 -29.46 -11.38 -13.11
N ARG A 93 -30.24 -11.23 -12.03
CA ARG A 93 -30.13 -12.02 -10.80
C ARG A 93 -30.83 -13.39 -10.87
N THR A 94 -31.54 -13.71 -11.94
CA THR A 94 -32.25 -14.99 -12.10
C THR A 94 -31.46 -15.98 -12.96
N ALA A 95 -31.28 -17.19 -12.44
CA ALA A 95 -30.51 -18.30 -13.02
C ALA A 95 -31.14 -18.94 -14.28
N ASN A 96 -31.86 -18.17 -15.10
CA ASN A 96 -32.45 -18.64 -16.35
C ASN A 96 -31.65 -18.11 -17.54
N THR A 97 -30.86 -19.00 -18.17
CA THR A 97 -30.00 -18.69 -19.32
C THR A 97 -30.76 -18.16 -20.53
N LYS A 98 -32.07 -18.42 -20.64
CA LYS A 98 -32.93 -17.86 -21.70
C LYS A 98 -33.17 -16.35 -21.57
N ASP A 99 -33.07 -15.79 -20.36
CA ASP A 99 -33.29 -14.36 -20.14
C ASP A 99 -32.02 -13.51 -20.34
N TRP A 100 -30.84 -14.12 -20.21
CA TRP A 100 -29.56 -13.45 -20.49
C TRP A 100 -29.44 -13.06 -21.98
N ALA A 101 -29.86 -13.97 -22.88
CA ALA A 101 -29.89 -13.71 -24.33
C ALA A 101 -30.94 -12.65 -24.70
N LYS A 102 -32.02 -12.51 -23.92
CA LYS A 102 -33.10 -11.56 -24.22
C LYS A 102 -32.70 -10.11 -23.95
N CYS A 103 -31.80 -9.88 -22.98
CA CYS A 103 -31.34 -8.53 -22.64
C CYS A 103 -30.25 -8.01 -23.61
N ILE A 104 -29.49 -8.90 -24.24
CA ILE A 104 -28.52 -8.53 -25.29
C ILE A 104 -29.22 -8.42 -26.67
N CYS A 105 -30.26 -9.20 -26.95
CA CYS A 105 -30.86 -9.24 -28.29
C CYS A 105 -31.96 -8.21 -28.58
N LEU A 106 -32.55 -7.53 -27.59
CA LEU A 106 -33.59 -6.52 -27.89
C LEU A 106 -33.05 -5.14 -28.28
N LYS A 107 -31.72 -4.95 -28.32
CA LYS A 107 -31.09 -3.76 -28.94
C LYS A 107 -30.85 -3.90 -30.45
N TYR A 108 -31.02 -5.11 -31.02
CA TYR A 108 -30.73 -5.41 -32.43
C TYR A 108 -31.94 -5.91 -33.23
N ALA A 109 -33.16 -5.77 -32.72
CA ALA A 109 -34.36 -6.03 -33.50
C ALA A 109 -34.78 -4.76 -34.26
N GLY A 110 -34.03 -4.41 -35.31
CA GLY A 110 -34.47 -3.37 -36.24
C GLY A 110 -33.37 -2.62 -36.99
N LYS A 111 -32.41 -3.32 -37.60
CA LYS A 111 -31.86 -3.00 -38.93
C LYS A 111 -30.82 -4.05 -39.34
N GLU A 112 -30.84 -4.33 -40.63
CA GLU A 112 -30.25 -5.49 -41.28
C GLU A 112 -28.74 -5.67 -41.05
N SER A 113 -28.39 -6.94 -40.98
CA SER A 113 -27.09 -7.58 -41.17
C SER A 113 -26.03 -6.78 -41.90
N VAL A 114 -24.96 -6.44 -41.19
CA VAL A 114 -23.61 -6.26 -41.74
C VAL A 114 -22.59 -6.89 -40.79
N TYR A 115 -22.51 -8.23 -40.81
CA TYR A 115 -21.33 -8.99 -40.39
C TYR A 115 -21.27 -10.27 -41.23
N THR A 116 -20.84 -10.14 -42.47
CA THR A 116 -20.39 -11.27 -43.29
C THR A 116 -18.86 -11.24 -43.31
N GLY A 117 -18.20 -11.93 -42.38
CA GLY A 117 -16.74 -12.15 -42.47
C GLY A 117 -15.92 -12.13 -41.18
N GLY A 118 -16.53 -11.96 -40.00
CA GLY A 118 -15.85 -12.13 -38.71
C GLY A 118 -16.58 -13.19 -37.91
N GLY A 119 -15.90 -14.29 -37.55
CA GLY A 119 -16.52 -15.38 -36.79
C GLY A 119 -17.27 -14.84 -35.58
N GLN A 120 -18.54 -15.22 -35.43
CA GLN A 120 -19.32 -14.90 -34.23
C GLN A 120 -18.50 -15.32 -33.02
N LEU A 121 -18.02 -14.35 -32.25
CA LEU A 121 -17.59 -14.61 -30.88
C LEU A 121 -18.83 -15.12 -30.16
N GLY A 122 -18.90 -16.44 -30.00
CA GLY A 122 -19.94 -17.07 -29.21
C GLY A 122 -19.94 -16.49 -27.79
N PRO A 123 -21.03 -16.69 -27.02
CA PRO A 123 -21.02 -16.32 -25.62
C PRO A 123 -19.77 -16.92 -24.95
N PRO A 124 -19.10 -16.17 -24.04
CA PRO A 124 -17.87 -16.65 -23.42
C PRO A 124 -18.10 -18.05 -22.91
N ASN A 125 -17.18 -18.95 -23.23
CA ASN A 125 -17.29 -20.34 -22.82
C ASN A 125 -17.32 -20.41 -21.28
N ALA A 126 -17.71 -21.56 -20.72
CA ALA A 126 -17.85 -21.67 -19.26
C ALA A 126 -16.57 -21.27 -18.50
N THR A 127 -15.40 -21.56 -19.08
CA THR A 127 -14.09 -21.22 -18.54
C THR A 127 -13.83 -19.71 -18.55
N GLU A 128 -14.16 -19.01 -19.63
CA GLU A 128 -14.03 -17.55 -19.72
C GLU A 128 -14.99 -16.85 -18.77
N ARG A 129 -16.23 -17.31 -18.66
CA ARG A 129 -17.18 -16.79 -17.66
C ARG A 129 -16.67 -17.00 -16.24
N GLN A 130 -16.12 -18.17 -15.96
CA GLN A 130 -15.53 -18.46 -14.66
C GLN A 130 -14.33 -17.54 -14.39
N TRP A 131 -13.45 -17.34 -15.36
CA TRP A 131 -12.30 -16.44 -15.25
C TRP A 131 -12.70 -14.98 -15.03
N ILE A 132 -13.67 -14.47 -15.81
CA ILE A 132 -14.19 -13.10 -15.67
C ILE A 132 -14.79 -12.94 -14.27
N THR A 133 -15.64 -13.88 -13.85
CA THR A 133 -16.28 -13.83 -12.54
C THR A 133 -15.25 -13.96 -11.41
N SER A 134 -14.29 -14.88 -11.54
CA SER A 134 -13.32 -15.19 -10.49
C SER A 134 -12.18 -14.19 -10.39
N ASN A 135 -11.92 -13.36 -11.39
CA ASN A 135 -10.81 -12.41 -11.38
C ASN A 135 -11.29 -10.96 -11.39
N VAL A 136 -12.32 -10.65 -12.19
CA VAL A 136 -12.85 -9.28 -12.28
C VAL A 136 -13.81 -9.00 -11.13
N CYS A 137 -14.72 -9.94 -10.80
CA CYS A 137 -15.72 -9.69 -9.76
C CYS A 137 -15.16 -9.90 -8.33
N THR A 138 -14.18 -10.78 -8.15
CA THR A 138 -13.55 -11.03 -6.83
C THR A 138 -12.47 -10.01 -6.46
N GLY A 139 -12.04 -9.16 -7.40
CA GLY A 139 -10.93 -8.22 -7.19
C GLY A 139 -9.53 -8.83 -7.27
N LEU A 140 -9.41 -10.16 -7.44
CA LEU A 140 -8.12 -10.87 -7.58
C LEU A 140 -7.31 -10.38 -8.78
N ALA A 141 -7.96 -9.93 -9.86
CA ALA A 141 -7.26 -9.33 -10.99
C ALA A 141 -6.48 -8.05 -10.59
N TYR A 142 -6.85 -7.40 -9.49
CA TYR A 142 -6.23 -6.16 -9.06
C TYR A 142 -5.35 -6.35 -7.82
N THR A 143 -5.32 -7.53 -7.20
CA THR A 143 -4.38 -7.78 -6.10
C THR A 143 -2.99 -8.00 -6.69
N PRO A 144 -1.95 -7.32 -6.18
CA PRO A 144 -0.63 -7.41 -6.77
C PRO A 144 0.00 -8.79 -6.54
N TRP A 145 -0.29 -9.42 -5.41
CA TRP A 145 0.30 -10.72 -5.04
C TRP A 145 -0.49 -11.91 -5.60
N ASP A 146 0.25 -12.98 -5.87
CA ASP A 146 -0.25 -14.31 -6.26
C ASP A 146 -0.66 -15.18 -5.06
N TRP A 147 -0.35 -14.72 -3.84
CA TRP A 147 -0.67 -15.38 -2.59
C TRP A 147 -1.83 -14.73 -1.86
N THR A 148 -2.53 -15.53 -1.06
CA THR A 148 -3.69 -15.13 -0.26
C THR A 148 -3.48 -15.47 1.21
N VAL A 149 -4.20 -14.82 2.13
CA VAL A 149 -4.17 -15.15 3.57
C VAL A 149 -5.54 -15.68 3.94
N GLN A 150 -5.85 -16.93 3.61
CA GLN A 150 -7.17 -17.50 3.83
C GLN A 150 -7.08 -18.93 4.39
N PRO A 151 -8.12 -19.42 5.11
CA PRO A 151 -8.14 -20.80 5.58
C PRO A 151 -8.34 -21.76 4.39
N LEU A 152 -7.74 -22.94 4.46
CA LEU A 152 -7.89 -24.01 3.47
C LEU A 152 -9.37 -24.38 3.22
N ASN A 153 -10.16 -24.38 4.30
CA ASN A 153 -11.60 -24.62 4.25
C ASN A 153 -12.36 -23.37 4.70
N PRO A 154 -12.89 -22.54 3.78
CA PRO A 154 -13.58 -21.29 4.12
C PRO A 154 -14.84 -21.52 4.96
N SER A 155 -15.46 -22.70 4.87
CA SER A 155 -16.61 -23.09 5.70
C SER A 155 -16.28 -23.25 7.19
N THR A 156 -15.02 -23.54 7.54
CA THR A 156 -14.63 -23.85 8.92
C THR A 156 -14.35 -22.63 9.77
N ARG A 157 -14.05 -21.47 9.15
CA ARG A 157 -13.70 -20.24 9.87
C ARG A 157 -14.31 -19.02 9.21
N LYS A 158 -15.06 -18.26 10.01
CA LYS A 158 -15.62 -16.97 9.59
C LYS A 158 -14.53 -15.91 9.53
N CYS A 159 -14.34 -15.31 8.35
CA CYS A 159 -13.38 -14.23 8.16
C CYS A 159 -13.84 -12.93 8.85
N PRO A 160 -12.90 -12.16 9.42
CA PRO A 160 -13.24 -10.83 9.92
C PRO A 160 -13.63 -9.93 8.75
N SER A 161 -14.63 -9.06 8.95
CA SER A 161 -14.98 -8.07 7.95
C SER A 161 -13.85 -7.06 7.75
N ALA A 162 -13.77 -6.45 6.56
CA ALA A 162 -12.79 -5.40 6.25
C ALA A 162 -12.82 -4.27 7.29
N SER A 163 -14.02 -3.83 7.68
CA SER A 163 -14.23 -2.82 8.72
C SER A 163 -13.64 -3.23 10.06
N ARG A 164 -13.72 -4.51 10.45
CA ARG A 164 -13.18 -5.02 11.72
C ARG A 164 -11.65 -5.04 11.71
N VAL A 165 -11.03 -5.37 10.57
CA VAL A 165 -9.57 -5.31 10.41
C VAL A 165 -9.08 -3.86 10.52
N LEU A 166 -9.68 -2.93 9.76
CA LEU A 166 -9.33 -1.51 9.80
C LEU A 166 -9.59 -0.86 11.16
N THR A 167 -10.71 -1.22 11.81
CA THR A 167 -11.02 -0.74 13.18
C THR A 167 -9.97 -1.22 14.18
N THR A 168 -9.51 -2.47 14.08
CA THR A 168 -8.41 -2.97 14.91
C THR A 168 -7.14 -2.15 14.69
N PHE A 169 -6.80 -1.81 13.43
CA PHE A 169 -5.64 -0.96 13.14
C PHE A 169 -5.78 0.44 13.75
N ALA A 170 -6.99 1.02 13.71
CA ALA A 170 -7.26 2.34 14.27
C ALA A 170 -7.11 2.31 15.80
N ILE A 171 -7.73 1.33 16.46
CA ILE A 171 -7.63 1.15 17.92
C ILE A 171 -6.17 0.98 18.35
N VAL A 172 -5.40 0.11 17.67
CA VAL A 172 -3.98 -0.09 18.00
C VAL A 172 -3.18 1.19 17.82
N ASN A 173 -3.39 1.94 16.74
CA ASN A 173 -2.72 3.22 16.53
C ASN A 173 -3.05 4.25 17.62
N VAL A 174 -4.31 4.37 18.02
CA VAL A 174 -4.74 5.27 19.11
C VAL A 174 -4.10 4.83 20.42
N ALA A 175 -4.17 3.54 20.76
CA ALA A 175 -3.58 3.00 21.98
C ALA A 175 -2.06 3.23 22.02
N VAL A 176 -1.33 2.89 20.96
CA VAL A 176 0.11 3.10 20.84
C VAL A 176 0.46 4.58 20.87
N GLY A 177 -0.34 5.45 20.25
CA GLY A 177 -0.15 6.88 20.26
C GLY A 177 -0.27 7.48 21.66
N CYS A 178 -1.39 7.21 22.35
CA CYS A 178 -1.65 7.72 23.69
C CYS A 178 -0.67 7.16 24.72
N LEU A 179 -0.49 5.84 24.76
CA LEU A 179 0.42 5.19 25.70
C LEU A 179 1.88 5.51 25.34
N GLY A 180 2.20 5.69 24.06
CA GLY A 180 3.52 6.13 23.60
C GLY A 180 3.91 7.52 24.09
N LEU A 181 2.95 8.45 24.30
CA LEU A 181 3.24 9.74 24.93
C LEU A 181 3.60 9.60 26.42
N ILE A 182 3.00 8.62 27.10
CA ILE A 182 3.29 8.34 28.52
C ILE A 182 4.64 7.65 28.62
N PHE A 183 4.84 6.54 27.90
CA PHE A 183 6.07 5.76 27.94
C PHE A 183 7.23 6.42 27.18
N GLY A 184 6.98 7.37 26.30
CA GLY A 184 8.01 8.17 25.64
C GLY A 184 8.55 9.31 26.50
N HIS A 185 7.89 9.63 27.62
CA HIS A 185 8.31 10.72 28.50
C HIS A 185 9.53 10.31 29.34
N ARG A 186 10.69 10.94 29.13
CA ARG A 186 11.96 10.60 29.79
C ARG A 186 11.88 10.38 31.31
N LYS A 187 11.21 11.28 32.05
CA LYS A 187 11.07 11.15 33.53
C LYS A 187 10.25 9.92 33.96
N ILE A 188 9.24 9.53 33.18
CA ILE A 188 8.43 8.33 33.45
C ILE A 188 9.28 7.10 33.20
N VAL A 189 10.04 7.05 32.10
CA VAL A 189 10.95 5.95 31.80
C VAL A 189 12.04 5.83 32.85
N ASN A 190 12.61 6.95 33.31
CA ASN A 190 13.61 6.93 34.38
C ASN A 190 13.06 6.30 35.66
N ARG A 191 11.83 6.64 36.04
CA ARG A 191 11.18 6.03 37.21
C ARG A 191 10.85 4.54 36.98
N ALA A 192 10.31 4.19 35.81
CA ALA A 192 9.92 2.82 35.48
C ALA A 192 11.13 1.87 35.35
N SER A 193 12.28 2.40 34.93
CA SER A 193 13.53 1.65 34.77
C SER A 193 14.45 1.73 35.99
N PHE A 194 13.97 2.24 37.13
CA PHE A 194 14.75 2.43 38.36
C PHE A 194 16.07 3.20 38.14
N GLY A 195 16.02 4.20 37.26
CA GLY A 195 17.16 5.03 36.91
C GLY A 195 18.10 4.43 35.88
N LEU A 196 17.85 3.24 35.34
CA LEU A 196 18.71 2.63 34.31
C LEU A 196 18.62 3.40 32.98
N LEU A 197 17.41 3.77 32.57
CA LEU A 197 17.13 4.58 31.38
C LEU A 197 16.66 5.99 31.78
N GLY A 198 16.56 6.89 30.82
CA GLY A 198 15.95 8.22 30.95
C GLY A 198 16.77 9.23 31.76
N LYS A 199 18.08 8.99 31.94
CA LYS A 199 18.97 9.99 32.56
C LYS A 199 19.16 11.18 31.61
N PRO A 200 19.16 12.42 32.11
CA PRO A 200 19.61 13.57 31.33
C PRO A 200 21.02 13.30 30.76
N ASP A 201 21.28 13.80 29.55
CA ASP A 201 22.58 13.69 28.86
C ASP A 201 23.11 12.26 28.61
N SER A 202 22.25 11.26 28.75
CA SER A 202 22.56 9.89 28.36
C SER A 202 22.97 9.82 26.88
N LYS A 203 23.96 8.98 26.57
CA LYS A 203 24.37 8.67 25.19
C LYS A 203 23.62 7.47 24.61
N ALA A 204 22.69 6.89 25.36
CA ALA A 204 21.94 5.70 24.97
C ALA A 204 21.11 5.93 23.70
N TRP A 205 20.70 7.17 23.41
CA TRP A 205 20.01 7.56 22.18
C TRP A 205 20.68 7.08 20.89
N ARG A 206 22.01 6.86 20.91
CA ARG A 206 22.76 6.33 19.76
C ARG A 206 22.39 4.90 19.39
N PHE A 207 21.79 4.13 20.30
CA PHE A 207 21.49 2.72 20.11
C PHE A 207 20.02 2.37 20.35
N THR A 208 19.25 3.18 21.08
CA THR A 208 17.84 2.88 21.39
C THR A 208 16.96 2.78 20.15
N TRP A 209 17.26 3.53 19.08
CA TRP A 209 16.55 3.41 17.81
C TRP A 209 16.65 2.00 17.20
N ILE A 210 17.75 1.27 17.42
CA ILE A 210 17.92 -0.12 16.97
C ILE A 210 16.88 -1.00 17.64
N ILE A 211 16.66 -0.81 18.94
CA ILE A 211 15.66 -1.56 19.70
C ILE A 211 14.25 -1.20 19.23
N THR A 212 13.97 0.08 18.94
CA THR A 212 12.68 0.49 18.36
C THR A 212 12.43 -0.19 17.01
N VAL A 213 13.43 -0.21 16.10
CA VAL A 213 13.34 -0.91 14.81
C VAL A 213 13.13 -2.40 15.00
N ALA A 214 13.98 -3.04 15.81
CA ALA A 214 13.91 -4.47 16.08
C ALA A 214 12.57 -4.88 16.69
N SER A 215 11.99 -4.03 17.55
CA SER A 215 10.67 -4.26 18.13
C SER A 215 9.57 -4.22 17.07
N GLN A 216 9.59 -3.23 16.18
CA GLN A 216 8.60 -3.13 15.09
C GLN A 216 8.75 -4.26 14.07
N PHE A 217 9.99 -4.63 13.73
CA PHE A 217 10.29 -5.79 12.90
C PHE A 217 9.77 -7.08 13.55
N GLY A 218 10.12 -7.30 14.81
CA GLY A 218 9.71 -8.46 15.59
C GLY A 218 8.19 -8.58 15.68
N ALA A 219 7.47 -7.47 15.90
CA ALA A 219 6.01 -7.46 15.92
C ALA A 219 5.40 -7.95 14.60
N ASN A 220 5.86 -7.41 13.46
CA ASN A 220 5.36 -7.80 12.15
C ASN A 220 5.69 -9.26 11.82
N TYR A 221 6.92 -9.68 12.15
CA TYR A 221 7.36 -11.06 11.92
C TYR A 221 6.58 -12.06 12.78
N LEU A 222 6.40 -11.79 14.07
CA LEU A 222 5.61 -12.64 14.98
C LEU A 222 4.14 -12.72 14.55
N ILE A 223 3.56 -11.61 14.08
CA ILE A 223 2.20 -11.62 13.52
C ILE A 223 2.14 -12.50 12.27
N ALA A 224 3.10 -12.36 11.35
CA ALA A 224 3.14 -13.20 10.14
C ALA A 224 3.31 -14.70 10.49
N MET A 225 4.16 -15.00 11.46
CA MET A 225 4.36 -16.36 11.97
C MET A 225 3.11 -16.92 12.66
N LEU A 226 2.42 -16.12 13.48
CA LEU A 226 1.15 -16.50 14.11
C LEU A 226 0.09 -16.87 13.07
N ILE A 227 -0.02 -16.07 12.01
CA ILE A 227 -0.94 -16.35 10.90
C ILE A 227 -0.51 -17.65 10.20
N LYS A 228 0.76 -17.78 9.82
CA LYS A 228 1.27 -18.96 9.11
C LYS A 228 1.14 -20.27 9.91
N MET A 229 1.35 -20.21 11.23
CA MET A 229 1.24 -21.36 12.13
C MET A 229 -0.22 -21.71 12.50
N THR A 230 -1.18 -20.85 12.18
CA THR A 230 -2.60 -21.16 12.44
C THR A 230 -3.04 -22.32 11.52
N PRO A 231 -3.61 -23.40 12.08
CA PRO A 231 -4.06 -24.54 11.28
C PRO A 231 -4.98 -24.12 10.13
N GLY A 232 -4.58 -24.47 8.91
CA GLY A 232 -5.29 -24.14 7.67
C GLY A 232 -4.80 -22.90 6.91
N TYR A 233 -3.84 -22.11 7.41
CA TYR A 233 -3.40 -20.86 6.75
C TYR A 233 -2.03 -20.92 6.04
N GLY A 234 -1.22 -21.94 6.26
CA GLY A 234 0.22 -21.91 5.92
C GLY A 234 0.62 -22.17 4.47
N GLN A 235 -0.32 -22.33 3.52
CA GLN A 235 -0.03 -22.95 2.21
C GLN A 235 0.34 -21.96 1.11
N SER A 236 -0.18 -20.74 1.12
CA SER A 236 -0.09 -19.80 -0.02
C SER A 236 1.04 -18.77 0.09
N PHE A 237 1.54 -18.45 1.28
CA PHE A 237 2.50 -17.37 1.49
C PHE A 237 3.67 -17.74 2.40
N THR A 238 4.79 -17.00 2.26
CA THR A 238 5.91 -17.07 3.20
C THR A 238 5.75 -16.04 4.32
N ALA A 239 6.29 -16.34 5.51
CA ALA A 239 6.22 -15.41 6.63
C ALA A 239 6.89 -14.06 6.31
N ILE A 240 7.95 -14.08 5.50
CA ILE A 240 8.68 -12.87 5.11
C ILE A 240 7.85 -12.03 4.12
N GLN A 241 7.20 -12.61 3.11
CA GLN A 241 6.30 -11.88 2.22
C GLN A 241 5.20 -11.14 3.01
N LEU A 242 4.57 -11.84 3.96
CA LEU A 242 3.56 -11.23 4.81
C LEU A 242 4.14 -10.19 5.77
N THR A 243 5.36 -10.41 6.30
CA THR A 243 6.06 -9.43 7.13
C THR A 243 6.34 -8.13 6.36
N LEU A 244 6.78 -8.23 5.10
CA LEU A 244 6.99 -7.08 4.21
C LEU A 244 5.69 -6.31 3.98
N LEU A 245 4.58 -7.02 3.71
CA LEU A 245 3.28 -6.38 3.59
C LEU A 245 2.89 -5.66 4.89
N LEU A 246 3.12 -6.29 6.06
CA LEU A 246 2.82 -5.70 7.36
C LEU A 246 3.71 -4.49 7.71
N PHE A 247 4.85 -4.30 7.02
CA PHE A 247 5.63 -3.07 7.16
C PHE A 247 4.89 -1.85 6.63
N ALA A 248 4.07 -2.03 5.58
CA ALA A 248 3.25 -0.98 4.99
C ALA A 248 2.01 -0.61 5.82
N ARG A 249 1.83 -1.15 7.05
CA ARG A 249 0.71 -0.76 7.92
C ARG A 249 0.82 0.71 8.34
N PRO A 250 -0.30 1.46 8.42
CA PRO A 250 -0.26 2.83 8.88
C PRO A 250 0.16 2.90 10.36
N ARG A 251 1.17 3.72 10.66
CA ARG A 251 1.71 3.96 12.01
C ARG A 251 1.72 5.44 12.35
N ILE A 252 1.01 5.82 13.42
CA ILE A 252 0.92 7.23 13.86
C ILE A 252 2.05 7.64 14.81
N GLY A 253 2.84 6.67 15.31
CA GLY A 253 3.82 6.88 16.39
C GLY A 253 4.85 7.97 16.10
N CYS A 254 5.42 8.01 14.89
CA CYS A 254 6.42 9.02 14.52
C CYS A 254 5.82 10.44 14.52
N PHE A 255 4.60 10.62 14.00
CA PHE A 255 3.92 11.91 14.01
C PHE A 255 3.69 12.41 15.42
N ILE A 256 3.16 11.55 16.30
CA ILE A 256 2.91 11.89 17.71
C ILE A 256 4.21 12.22 18.45
N ALA A 257 5.28 11.45 18.22
CA ALA A 257 6.57 11.69 18.84
C ALA A 257 7.17 13.04 18.40
N LEU A 258 7.12 13.36 17.11
CA LEU A 258 7.58 14.65 16.58
C LEU A 258 6.73 15.81 17.12
N ALA A 259 5.42 15.66 17.20
CA ALA A 259 4.52 16.67 17.76
C ALA A 259 4.82 16.91 19.25
N ALA A 260 5.05 15.85 20.04
CA ALA A 260 5.41 15.95 21.45
C ALA A 260 6.76 16.67 21.64
N ALA A 261 7.78 16.31 20.86
CA ALA A 261 9.08 16.99 20.90
C ALA A 261 8.99 18.45 20.45
N TYR A 262 8.12 18.76 19.47
CA TYR A 262 7.87 20.14 19.06
C TYR A 262 7.23 20.95 20.19
N TRP A 263 6.23 20.40 20.88
CA TRP A 263 5.56 21.06 22.00
C TRP A 263 6.53 21.33 23.16
N ASP A 264 7.40 20.36 23.43
CA ASP A 264 8.40 20.40 24.51
C ASP A 264 9.69 21.16 24.14
N ARG A 265 9.73 21.84 22.99
CA ARG A 265 10.93 22.57 22.53
C ARG A 265 11.37 23.72 23.45
N TYR A 266 10.46 24.24 24.26
CA TYR A 266 10.74 25.28 25.25
C TYR A 266 10.97 24.73 26.66
N GLY A 267 10.81 23.42 26.85
CA GLY A 267 10.97 22.72 28.13
C GLY A 267 12.30 21.98 28.26
N ASP A 268 12.30 20.94 29.10
CA ASP A 268 13.48 20.12 29.42
C ASP A 268 13.89 19.15 28.29
N GLY A 269 13.19 19.16 27.15
CA GLY A 269 13.44 18.24 26.03
C GLY A 269 13.19 16.77 26.39
N VAL A 270 12.22 16.49 27.27
CA VAL A 270 11.83 15.15 27.73
C VAL A 270 11.36 14.22 26.61
N TYR A 271 10.97 14.75 25.44
CA TYR A 271 10.53 13.96 24.29
C TYR A 271 11.53 13.88 23.12
N ALA A 272 12.69 14.54 23.21
CA ALA A 272 13.64 14.62 22.09
C ALA A 272 14.15 13.23 21.65
N SER A 273 14.58 12.40 22.60
CA SER A 273 15.06 11.03 22.34
C SER A 273 13.96 10.12 21.78
N PHE A 274 12.74 10.26 22.30
CA PHE A 274 11.56 9.54 21.82
C PHE A 274 11.28 9.85 20.35
N ALA A 275 11.23 11.14 20.00
CA ALA A 275 11.02 11.61 18.64
C ALA A 275 12.11 11.16 17.67
N LEU A 276 13.39 11.31 18.05
CA LEU A 276 14.51 10.91 17.20
C LEU A 276 14.52 9.41 16.94
N SER A 277 14.29 8.59 17.97
CA SER A 277 14.27 7.14 17.83
C SER A 277 13.12 6.68 16.93
N HIS A 278 11.93 7.29 17.06
CA HIS A 278 10.77 6.97 16.19
C HIS A 278 10.98 7.44 14.77
N LEU A 279 11.60 8.61 14.58
CA LEU A 279 11.92 9.12 13.25
C LEU A 279 12.85 8.16 12.50
N ILE A 280 13.94 7.73 13.12
CA ILE A 280 14.89 6.78 12.50
C ILE A 280 14.19 5.45 12.23
N ALA A 281 13.42 4.95 13.21
CA ALA A 281 12.70 3.70 13.05
C ALA A 281 11.70 3.77 11.89
N GLU A 282 10.93 4.85 11.78
CA GLU A 282 9.96 5.02 10.71
C GLU A 282 10.63 5.09 9.34
N ILE A 283 11.75 5.80 9.19
CA ILE A 283 12.51 5.81 7.93
C ILE A 283 12.89 4.39 7.49
N ILE A 284 13.44 3.58 8.40
CA ILE A 284 13.83 2.19 8.11
C ILE A 284 12.61 1.35 7.77
N LEU A 285 11.50 1.54 8.48
CA LEU A 285 10.28 0.77 8.24
C LEU A 285 9.60 1.16 6.92
N GLN A 286 9.67 2.43 6.50
CA GLN A 286 9.19 2.90 5.20
C GLN A 286 10.03 2.30 4.06
N ILE A 287 11.34 2.18 4.26
CA ILE A 287 12.22 1.44 3.35
C ILE A 287 11.79 -0.03 3.24
N LEU A 288 11.51 -0.69 4.37
CA LEU A 288 11.06 -2.09 4.39
C LEU A 288 9.64 -2.30 3.84
N ALA A 289 8.80 -1.26 3.85
CA ALA A 289 7.47 -1.26 3.24
C ALA A 289 7.52 -1.07 1.71
N ALA A 290 8.60 -0.46 1.20
CA ALA A 290 8.75 -0.10 -0.21
C ALA A 290 8.59 -1.29 -1.18
N PRO A 291 9.08 -2.51 -0.91
CA PRO A 291 8.87 -3.64 -1.82
C PRO A 291 7.38 -3.95 -2.05
N SER A 292 6.56 -3.95 -0.99
CA SER A 292 5.13 -4.27 -1.11
C SER A 292 4.34 -3.17 -1.82
N VAL A 293 4.58 -1.90 -1.46
CA VAL A 293 3.90 -0.75 -2.08
C VAL A 293 4.40 -0.54 -3.52
N GLY A 294 5.70 -0.71 -3.76
CA GLY A 294 6.33 -0.61 -5.07
C GLY A 294 5.87 -1.70 -6.02
N TYR A 295 5.65 -2.93 -5.54
CA TYR A 295 5.08 -4.00 -6.36
C TYR A 295 3.64 -3.68 -6.81
N ALA A 296 2.82 -3.13 -5.91
CA ALA A 296 1.50 -2.62 -6.28
C ALA A 296 1.59 -1.50 -7.32
N ALA A 297 2.58 -0.60 -7.21
CA ALA A 297 2.79 0.47 -8.18
C ALA A 297 3.22 -0.06 -9.55
N GLY A 298 4.14 -1.02 -9.56
CA GLY A 298 4.62 -1.69 -10.77
C GLY A 298 3.47 -2.36 -11.52
N LEU A 299 2.62 -3.12 -10.82
CA LEU A 299 1.43 -3.72 -11.42
C LEU A 299 0.48 -2.66 -11.99
N ALA A 300 0.26 -1.57 -11.25
CA ALA A 300 -0.62 -0.50 -11.69
C ALA A 300 -0.11 0.19 -12.98
N ALA A 301 1.22 0.34 -13.08
CA ALA A 301 1.88 0.93 -14.23
C ALA A 301 1.85 -0.01 -15.44
N THR A 302 2.24 -1.29 -15.29
CA THR A 302 2.28 -2.26 -16.40
C THR A 302 0.89 -2.52 -16.99
N ARG A 303 -0.15 -2.51 -16.17
CA ARG A 303 -1.54 -2.71 -16.61
C ARG A 303 -2.26 -1.42 -17.02
N GLY A 304 -1.60 -0.26 -16.94
CA GLY A 304 -2.21 1.03 -17.24
C GLY A 304 -3.41 1.36 -16.36
N ILE A 305 -3.45 0.82 -15.13
CA ILE A 305 -4.59 0.93 -14.21
C ILE A 305 -4.79 2.38 -13.74
N LEU A 306 -3.71 3.16 -13.63
CA LEU A 306 -3.75 4.56 -13.21
C LEU A 306 -4.19 5.54 -14.32
N ILE A 307 -4.29 5.09 -15.57
CA ILE A 307 -4.74 5.92 -16.69
C ILE A 307 -6.27 6.02 -16.65
N GLN A 308 -6.77 7.25 -16.52
CA GLN A 308 -8.18 7.59 -16.22
C GLN A 308 -9.19 6.76 -17.03
N GLY A 309 -10.10 6.09 -16.32
CA GLY A 309 -11.30 5.47 -16.88
C GLY A 309 -11.32 3.94 -16.85
N ARG A 310 -10.19 3.26 -16.65
CA ARG A 310 -10.17 1.77 -16.71
C ARG A 310 -10.53 1.08 -15.40
N LEU A 311 -10.22 1.71 -14.27
CA LEU A 311 -10.47 1.11 -12.97
C LEU A 311 -11.89 1.43 -12.51
N HIS A 312 -12.74 0.41 -12.38
CA HIS A 312 -14.13 0.59 -11.96
C HIS A 312 -14.33 0.23 -10.48
N ASN A 313 -13.55 -0.71 -9.97
CA ASN A 313 -13.59 -1.11 -8.56
C ASN A 313 -13.05 0.02 -7.64
N GLN A 314 -13.89 0.48 -6.71
CA GLN A 314 -13.56 1.57 -5.79
C GLN A 314 -12.40 1.23 -4.85
N TYR A 315 -12.29 -0.02 -4.40
CA TYR A 315 -11.19 -0.46 -3.53
C TYR A 315 -9.86 -0.53 -4.26
N ALA A 316 -9.88 -0.95 -5.53
CA ALA A 316 -8.69 -0.88 -6.36
C ALA A 316 -8.23 0.57 -6.56
N LYS A 317 -9.16 1.52 -6.80
CA LYS A 317 -8.84 2.97 -6.87
C LYS A 317 -8.20 3.46 -5.59
N LEU A 318 -8.76 3.06 -4.44
CA LEU A 318 -8.25 3.44 -3.14
C LEU A 318 -6.85 2.88 -2.88
N MET A 319 -6.61 1.61 -3.22
CA MET A 319 -5.32 0.94 -3.03
C MET A 319 -4.24 1.57 -3.89
N TYR A 320 -4.45 1.65 -5.20
CA TYR A 320 -3.46 2.19 -6.12
C TYR A 320 -3.30 3.72 -6.00
N GLY A 321 -4.38 4.43 -5.65
CA GLY A 321 -4.32 5.85 -5.29
C GLY A 321 -3.47 6.07 -4.02
N GLY A 322 -3.64 5.23 -3.00
CA GLY A 322 -2.79 5.22 -1.80
C GLY A 322 -1.33 4.91 -2.13
N THR A 323 -1.06 3.92 -2.98
CA THR A 323 0.28 3.58 -3.47
C THR A 323 0.94 4.77 -4.19
N PHE A 324 0.23 5.40 -5.12
CA PHE A 324 0.74 6.56 -5.85
C PHE A 324 1.01 7.73 -4.90
N PHE A 325 0.07 8.02 -4.00
CA PHE A 325 0.22 9.08 -3.01
C PHE A 325 1.40 8.83 -2.06
N TRP A 326 1.64 7.56 -1.69
CA TRP A 326 2.80 7.16 -0.89
C TRP A 326 4.10 7.41 -1.64
N LEU A 327 4.20 7.04 -2.93
CA LEU A 327 5.38 7.30 -3.75
C LEU A 327 5.69 8.79 -3.88
N CYS A 328 4.68 9.62 -4.18
CA CYS A 328 4.84 11.07 -4.23
C CYS A 328 5.29 11.65 -2.88
N SER A 329 4.68 11.21 -1.78
CA SER A 329 5.04 11.66 -0.43
C SER A 329 6.47 11.25 -0.06
N SER A 330 6.87 10.01 -0.39
CA SER A 330 8.22 9.51 -0.18
C SER A 330 9.24 10.26 -1.03
N PHE A 331 8.93 10.58 -2.29
CA PHE A 331 9.80 11.40 -3.14
C PHE A 331 10.03 12.80 -2.55
N VAL A 332 8.96 13.48 -2.12
CA VAL A 332 9.06 14.79 -1.46
C VAL A 332 9.89 14.70 -0.17
N PHE A 333 9.70 13.62 0.61
CA PHE A 333 10.52 13.36 1.80
C PHE A 333 12.01 13.26 1.48
N PHE A 334 12.38 12.43 0.50
CA PHE A 334 13.79 12.23 0.12
C PHE A 334 14.42 13.50 -0.44
N VAL A 335 13.73 14.21 -1.34
CA VAL A 335 14.24 15.48 -1.89
C VAL A 335 14.38 16.54 -0.79
N GLY A 336 13.37 16.67 0.08
CA GLY A 336 13.38 17.62 1.19
C GLY A 336 14.50 17.35 2.18
N THR A 337 14.70 16.09 2.56
CA THR A 337 15.80 15.68 3.46
C THR A 337 17.17 15.89 2.83
N LEU A 338 17.37 15.53 1.56
CA LEU A 338 18.60 15.81 0.82
C LEU A 338 18.89 17.31 0.73
N TRP A 339 17.86 18.14 0.49
CA TRP A 339 18.00 19.59 0.43
C TRP A 339 18.42 20.19 1.79
N VAL A 340 17.76 19.77 2.89
CA VAL A 340 18.13 20.19 4.26
C VAL A 340 19.55 19.75 4.60
N PHE A 341 19.91 18.51 4.26
CA PHE A 341 21.24 17.97 4.51
C PHE A 341 22.32 18.74 3.74
N ARG A 342 22.13 18.99 2.44
CA ARG A 342 23.03 19.79 1.61
C ARG A 342 23.19 21.21 2.17
N ARG A 343 22.09 21.86 2.56
CA ARG A 343 22.13 23.20 3.16
C ARG A 343 22.91 23.20 4.47
N ARG A 344 22.74 22.18 5.32
CA ARG A 344 23.51 22.05 6.56
C ARG A 344 24.99 21.77 6.31
N LEU A 345 25.33 20.89 5.36
CA LEU A 345 26.72 20.64 4.98
C LEU A 345 27.39 21.91 4.44
N PHE A 346 26.71 22.64 3.56
CA PHE A 346 27.20 23.93 3.06
C PHE A 346 27.43 24.91 4.21
N PHE A 347 26.46 25.03 5.13
CA PHE A 347 26.62 25.91 6.30
C PHE A 347 27.74 25.47 7.24
N LEU A 348 27.94 24.16 7.45
CA LEU A 348 29.06 23.61 8.23
C LEU A 348 30.41 23.91 7.56
N PHE A 349 30.47 23.86 6.22
CA PHE A 349 31.66 24.20 5.45
C PHE A 349 31.93 25.72 5.46
N SER A 350 30.90 26.54 5.36
CA SER A 350 30.99 28.00 5.49
C SER A 350 31.24 28.47 6.93
N ARG A 351 31.10 27.58 7.93
CA ARG A 351 31.20 27.89 9.36
C ARG A 351 32.60 28.09 9.91
N ASN A 352 33.63 28.12 9.06
CA ASN A 352 34.91 28.70 9.47
C ASN A 352 34.84 30.21 9.75
N LEU A 353 33.72 30.90 9.45
CA LEU A 353 33.68 32.37 9.58
C LEU A 353 32.63 32.95 10.54
N TYR A 354 31.42 32.42 10.73
CA TYR A 354 30.45 33.11 11.59
C TYR A 354 29.37 32.22 12.22
N ALA A 355 28.97 32.62 13.44
CA ALA A 355 27.66 32.49 14.06
C ALA A 355 27.36 31.31 15.01
N LYS A 356 27.29 31.70 16.30
CA LYS A 356 26.77 30.98 17.48
C LYS A 356 25.27 31.28 17.76
N LYS A 357 24.58 32.07 16.92
CA LYS A 357 23.24 32.64 17.24
C LYS A 357 22.04 32.10 16.45
N GLU A 358 22.24 31.33 15.37
CA GLU A 358 21.13 30.93 14.45
C GLU A 358 20.64 29.47 14.62
N GLN A 359 20.96 28.81 15.73
CA GLN A 359 20.64 27.39 15.95
C GLN A 359 19.14 27.11 16.20
N ASN A 360 18.35 28.12 16.59
CA ASN A 360 16.97 27.93 17.04
C ASN A 360 15.90 27.98 15.92
N SER A 361 16.15 28.70 14.80
CA SER A 361 15.15 28.84 13.73
C SER A 361 15.03 27.58 12.85
N VAL A 362 16.16 26.93 12.55
CA VAL A 362 16.22 25.73 11.68
C VAL A 362 15.50 24.51 12.28
N SER A 363 15.27 24.50 13.60
CA SER A 363 14.57 23.41 14.27
C SER A 363 13.06 23.41 13.93
N CYS A 364 12.40 24.57 13.97
CA CYS A 364 10.95 24.66 13.79
C CYS A 364 10.47 24.18 12.41
N THR A 365 11.15 24.61 11.33
CA THR A 365 10.79 24.22 9.96
C THR A 365 11.01 22.72 9.71
N ALA A 366 12.08 22.14 10.27
CA ALA A 366 12.36 20.72 10.13
C ALA A 366 11.32 19.85 10.86
N PHE A 367 10.89 20.26 12.06
CA PHE A 367 9.88 19.54 12.83
C PHE A 367 8.47 19.63 12.20
N LEU A 368 8.04 20.82 11.79
CA LEU A 368 6.72 21.00 11.16
C LEU A 368 6.66 20.36 9.77
N GLY A 369 7.69 20.58 8.94
CA GLY A 369 7.77 19.97 7.61
C GLY A 369 7.88 18.45 7.67
N GLY A 370 8.72 17.91 8.55
CA GLY A 370 8.85 16.48 8.77
C GLY A 370 7.54 15.85 9.27
N GLY A 371 6.91 16.46 10.29
CA GLY A 371 5.63 15.99 10.81
C GLY A 371 4.53 15.92 9.75
N PHE A 372 4.41 16.97 8.92
CA PHE A 372 3.43 16.97 7.83
C PHE A 372 3.68 15.85 6.81
N ILE A 373 4.94 15.61 6.42
CA ILE A 373 5.28 14.57 5.46
C ILE A 373 4.99 13.16 6.02
N PHE A 374 5.26 12.91 7.29
CA PHE A 374 4.88 11.62 7.90
C PHE A 374 3.38 11.46 8.03
N LEU A 375 2.63 12.55 8.25
CA LEU A 375 1.18 12.51 8.24
C LEU A 375 0.64 12.16 6.84
N THR A 376 1.21 12.70 5.76
CA THR A 376 0.77 12.34 4.40
C THR A 376 1.11 10.88 4.08
N GLN A 377 2.28 10.37 4.48
CA GLN A 377 2.62 8.95 4.35
C GLN A 377 1.66 8.06 5.15
N TYR A 378 1.31 8.46 6.37
CA TYR A 378 0.35 7.76 7.21
C TYR A 378 -1.03 7.64 6.54
N ILE A 379 -1.53 8.75 5.97
CA ILE A 379 -2.79 8.76 5.22
C ILE A 379 -2.68 7.88 3.97
N ALA A 380 -1.57 7.97 3.23
CA ALA A 380 -1.34 7.14 2.05
C ALA A 380 -1.38 5.63 2.36
N LEU A 381 -0.77 5.21 3.48
CA LEU A 381 -0.81 3.82 3.92
C LEU A 381 -2.20 3.38 4.40
N TRP A 382 -3.01 4.30 4.95
CA TRP A 382 -4.42 4.02 5.23
C TRP A 382 -5.25 3.80 3.97
N LEU A 383 -5.05 4.63 2.94
CA LEU A 383 -5.72 4.45 1.64
C LEU A 383 -5.28 3.13 1.00
N PHE A 384 -3.97 2.84 1.03
CA PHE A 384 -3.42 1.58 0.54
C PHE A 384 -4.07 0.37 1.22
N TRP A 385 -4.07 0.32 2.56
CA TRP A 385 -4.63 -0.81 3.31
C TRP A 385 -6.16 -0.89 3.22
N GLY A 386 -6.85 0.25 3.24
CA GLY A 386 -8.31 0.29 3.06
C GLY A 386 -8.73 -0.26 1.71
N GLY A 387 -8.01 0.12 0.66
CA GLY A 387 -8.21 -0.43 -0.67
C GLY A 387 -7.82 -1.89 -0.76
N PHE A 388 -6.64 -2.28 -0.23
CA PHE A 388 -6.18 -3.66 -0.26
C PHE A 388 -7.15 -4.61 0.44
N ILE A 389 -7.57 -4.32 1.68
CA ILE A 389 -8.47 -5.20 2.44
C ILE A 389 -9.84 -5.28 1.76
N GLY A 390 -10.38 -4.15 1.28
CA GLY A 390 -11.66 -4.14 0.58
C GLY A 390 -11.61 -4.87 -0.76
N LEU A 391 -10.47 -4.83 -1.44
CA LEU A 391 -10.24 -5.52 -2.70
C LEU A 391 -10.01 -7.02 -2.51
N ALA A 392 -9.22 -7.41 -1.51
CA ALA A 392 -8.90 -8.79 -1.20
C ALA A 392 -10.14 -9.55 -0.69
N GLY A 393 -11.05 -8.88 0.03
CA GLY A 393 -12.26 -9.50 0.56
C GLY A 393 -11.92 -10.73 1.41
N GLU A 394 -12.48 -11.89 1.06
CA GLU A 394 -12.26 -13.15 1.78
C GLU A 394 -10.85 -13.74 1.57
N THR A 395 -10.13 -13.30 0.54
CA THR A 395 -8.75 -13.77 0.29
C THR A 395 -7.74 -13.21 1.28
N TYR A 396 -8.13 -12.19 2.08
CA TYR A 396 -7.37 -11.71 3.23
C TYR A 396 -8.20 -11.83 4.52
N CYS A 397 -8.03 -12.97 5.19
CA CYS A 397 -8.79 -13.45 6.33
C CYS A 397 -7.87 -13.67 7.55
N PRO A 398 -7.32 -12.62 8.18
CA PRO A 398 -6.35 -12.80 9.26
C PRO A 398 -6.96 -13.52 10.48
N PRO A 399 -6.39 -14.64 10.95
CA PRO A 399 -6.84 -15.33 12.17
C PRO A 399 -6.40 -14.57 13.42
N ASN A 400 -7.12 -14.72 14.53
CA ASN A 400 -6.72 -14.18 15.84
C ASN A 400 -6.40 -12.67 15.83
N LEU A 401 -7.21 -11.88 15.12
CA LEU A 401 -6.99 -10.45 14.89
C LEU A 401 -6.72 -9.65 16.19
N ALA A 402 -7.41 -9.98 17.29
CA ALA A 402 -7.17 -9.35 18.59
C ALA A 402 -5.75 -9.62 19.12
N GLN A 403 -5.28 -10.87 19.03
CA GLN A 403 -3.92 -11.25 19.43
C GLN A 403 -2.87 -10.53 18.58
N GLN A 404 -3.10 -10.36 17.27
CA GLN A 404 -2.21 -9.57 16.41
C GLN A 404 -2.14 -8.10 16.86
N GLY A 405 -3.29 -7.51 17.21
CA GLY A 405 -3.34 -6.15 17.75
C GLY A 405 -2.59 -6.00 19.08
N LEU A 406 -2.68 -7.00 19.96
CA LEU A 406 -1.93 -7.03 21.23
C LEU A 406 -0.42 -7.14 21.01
N ILE A 407 0.03 -8.02 20.10
CA ILE A 407 1.45 -8.14 19.74
C ILE A 407 1.97 -6.80 19.20
N TRP A 408 1.24 -6.19 18.27
CA TRP A 408 1.63 -4.91 17.70
C TRP A 408 1.69 -3.81 18.76
N THR A 409 0.69 -3.72 19.64
CA THR A 409 0.66 -2.73 20.72
C THR A 409 1.84 -2.94 21.67
N GLY A 410 2.02 -4.16 22.19
CA GLY A 410 3.06 -4.46 23.18
C GLY A 410 4.48 -4.15 22.67
N PHE A 411 4.82 -4.61 21.48
CA PHE A 411 6.14 -4.34 20.88
C PHE A 411 6.34 -2.86 20.54
N SER A 412 5.28 -2.16 20.11
CA SER A 412 5.37 -0.72 19.85
C SER A 412 5.61 0.06 21.14
N LEU A 413 4.94 -0.28 22.23
CA LEU A 413 5.13 0.37 23.53
C LEU A 413 6.49 0.06 24.13
N PHE A 414 6.99 -1.16 23.96
CA PHE A 414 8.35 -1.51 24.36
C PHE A 414 9.38 -0.66 23.59
N GLY A 415 9.23 -0.56 22.26
CA GLY A 415 10.05 0.33 21.44
C GLY A 415 9.93 1.81 21.81
N ALA A 416 8.74 2.25 22.23
CA ALA A 416 8.47 3.60 22.72
C ALA A 416 9.20 3.91 24.02
N MET A 417 9.07 3.01 24.99
CA MET A 417 9.72 3.11 26.30
C MET A 417 11.24 3.16 26.17
N VAL A 418 11.82 2.25 25.37
CA VAL A 418 13.28 2.22 25.16
C VAL A 418 13.74 3.45 24.36
N GLY A 419 13.00 3.85 23.33
CA GLY A 419 13.31 5.03 22.52
C GLY A 419 13.24 6.35 23.31
N GLY A 420 12.27 6.50 24.22
CA GLY A 420 12.12 7.66 25.09
C GLY A 420 13.08 7.68 26.29
N GLY A 421 13.57 6.51 26.71
CA GLY A 421 14.54 6.37 27.79
C GLY A 421 15.98 6.71 27.43
N ALA A 422 16.24 7.32 26.28
CA ALA A 422 17.58 7.38 25.71
C ALA A 422 18.36 8.64 26.05
#